data_AF-A0A6N8IDS3-F1
#
_entry.id   AF-A0A6N8IDS3-F1
#
_cell.length_a   1.000
_cell.length_b   1.000
_cell.length_c   1.000
_cell.angle_alpha   90.00
_cell.angle_beta   90.00
_cell.angle_gamma   90.00
#
_symmetry.space_group_name_H-M   'P 1'
#
loop_
_entity.id
_entity.type
_entity.pdbx_description
1 polymer ?
#
loop_
_entity_poly.entity_id
_entity_poly.type
_entity_poly.pdbx_seq_one_letter_code
_entity_poly.pdbx_strand_id
1 'polypeptide(L)'
;MTRRGSAQRPWTTEEIETLQELAGSIPLARIAEVLGRSGAATAKAAERLGLSTRCIRTRLVWCRECAGWRSSVDAAGRCRVCRMREQLAGREAACAEVYSRMSPEQRAVYSSSEAKRGTRPSSLEPRPRMRASCPVSRYQRDRARTDYLLALEAWEHRRLELPYNAAKKRLQRMREVLGENPRKGRG
;
A
#
# COMPACT_ATOMS: atom_id res chain seq x y z
N MET A 1 -14.39 -41.06 -12.08
CA MET A 1 -15.14 -42.30 -11.78
C MET A 1 -14.64 -42.85 -10.45
N THR A 2 -15.44 -42.84 -9.38
CA THR A 2 -15.13 -43.57 -8.14
C THR A 2 -15.55 -45.03 -8.32
N ARG A 3 -14.79 -45.99 -7.75
CA ARG A 3 -15.16 -47.41 -7.76
C ARG A 3 -16.56 -47.59 -7.16
N ARG A 4 -17.46 -48.23 -7.92
CA ARG A 4 -18.76 -48.74 -7.41
C ARG A 4 -18.47 -49.60 -6.17
N GLY A 5 -19.01 -49.20 -5.02
CA GLY A 5 -18.91 -49.97 -3.76
C GLY A 5 -18.04 -49.37 -2.64
N SER A 6 -17.35 -48.25 -2.81
CA SER A 6 -16.66 -47.59 -1.68
C SER A 6 -17.67 -46.81 -0.82
N ALA A 7 -17.85 -47.22 0.43
CA ALA A 7 -18.69 -46.52 1.40
C ALA A 7 -18.24 -45.05 1.52
N GLN A 8 -19.11 -44.12 1.14
CA GLN A 8 -18.82 -42.70 1.26
C GLN A 8 -18.94 -42.31 2.73
N ARG A 9 -17.83 -41.88 3.35
CA ARG A 9 -17.85 -41.31 4.70
C ARG A 9 -18.77 -40.07 4.69
N PRO A 10 -19.89 -40.05 5.43
CA PRO A 10 -20.81 -38.91 5.46
C PRO A 10 -20.12 -37.69 6.07
N TRP A 11 -20.53 -36.48 5.68
CA TRP A 11 -20.06 -35.24 6.31
C TRP A 11 -20.79 -35.03 7.63
N THR A 12 -20.02 -34.81 8.70
CA THR A 12 -20.56 -34.44 10.01
C THR A 12 -20.85 -32.93 10.05
N THR A 13 -21.70 -32.50 10.99
CA THR A 13 -21.98 -31.07 11.21
C THR A 13 -20.72 -30.29 11.54
N GLU A 14 -19.87 -30.84 12.43
CA GLU A 14 -18.59 -30.23 12.82
C GLU A 14 -17.64 -30.03 11.62
N GLU A 15 -17.56 -30.99 10.71
CA GLU A 15 -16.75 -30.86 9.49
C GLU A 15 -17.29 -29.77 8.55
N ILE A 16 -18.61 -29.59 8.49
CA ILE A 16 -19.26 -28.55 7.68
C ILE A 16 -18.97 -27.17 8.28
N GLU A 17 -19.14 -27.01 9.59
CA GLU A 17 -18.83 -25.76 10.30
C GLU A 17 -17.36 -25.39 10.15
N THR A 18 -16.46 -26.35 10.37
CA THR A 18 -15.01 -26.17 10.18
C THR A 18 -14.68 -25.74 8.74
N LEU A 19 -15.34 -26.34 7.74
CA LEU A 19 -15.15 -25.96 6.34
C LEU A 19 -15.64 -24.53 6.06
N GLN A 20 -16.77 -24.11 6.63
CA GLN A 20 -17.30 -22.75 6.50
C GLN A 20 -16.37 -21.70 7.11
N GLU A 21 -15.82 -21.97 8.29
CA GLU A 21 -14.90 -21.07 8.99
C GLU A 21 -13.58 -20.88 8.25
N LEU A 22 -13.00 -21.99 7.76
CA LEU A 22 -11.69 -22.00 7.12
C LEU A 22 -11.76 -21.58 5.64
N ALA A 23 -12.92 -21.72 4.98
CA ALA A 23 -13.09 -21.37 3.58
C ALA A 23 -12.65 -19.93 3.29
N GLY A 24 -11.76 -19.81 2.31
CA GLY A 24 -11.21 -18.55 1.86
C GLY A 24 -10.14 -17.92 2.76
N SER A 25 -9.81 -18.55 3.90
CA SER A 25 -8.73 -18.09 4.79
C SER A 25 -7.40 -18.80 4.54
N ILE A 26 -7.44 -20.12 4.32
CA ILE A 26 -6.27 -20.97 4.10
C ILE A 26 -6.44 -21.80 2.82
N PRO A 27 -5.35 -22.36 2.25
CA PRO A 27 -5.45 -23.16 1.04
C PRO A 27 -6.28 -24.43 1.25
N LEU A 28 -7.02 -24.84 0.22
CA LEU A 28 -7.86 -26.05 0.22
C LEU A 28 -7.12 -27.29 0.75
N ALA A 29 -5.85 -27.49 0.35
CA ALA A 29 -5.05 -28.61 0.80
C ALA A 29 -4.93 -28.67 2.33
N ARG A 30 -4.73 -27.51 2.98
CA ARG A 30 -4.65 -27.42 4.45
C ARG A 30 -6.01 -27.65 5.11
N ILE A 31 -7.10 -27.20 4.47
CA ILE A 31 -8.46 -27.50 4.97
C ILE A 31 -8.72 -29.01 4.91
N ALA A 32 -8.32 -29.66 3.82
CA ALA A 32 -8.47 -31.10 3.65
C ALA A 32 -7.65 -31.89 4.70
N GLU A 33 -6.41 -31.45 4.99
CA GLU A 33 -5.59 -31.99 6.08
C GLU A 33 -6.27 -31.85 7.44
N VAL A 34 -6.80 -30.66 7.78
CA VAL A 34 -7.51 -30.42 9.05
C VAL A 34 -8.74 -31.32 9.20
N LEU A 35 -9.49 -31.54 8.12
CA LEU A 35 -10.69 -32.37 8.13
C LEU A 35 -10.41 -33.87 8.03
N GLY A 36 -9.14 -34.27 7.79
CA GLY A 36 -8.79 -35.66 7.49
C GLY A 36 -9.50 -36.20 6.23
N ARG A 37 -9.68 -35.34 5.21
CA ARG A 37 -10.39 -35.64 3.95
C ARG A 37 -9.46 -35.46 2.75
N SER A 38 -9.83 -36.02 1.61
CA SER A 38 -9.12 -35.74 0.36
C SER A 38 -9.49 -34.36 -0.17
N GLY A 39 -8.53 -33.67 -0.82
CA GLY A 39 -8.78 -32.36 -1.42
C GLY A 39 -9.95 -32.34 -2.40
N ALA A 40 -10.15 -33.43 -3.16
CA ALA A 40 -11.28 -33.57 -4.08
C ALA A 40 -12.64 -33.66 -3.36
N ALA A 41 -12.71 -34.39 -2.24
CA ALA A 41 -13.94 -34.47 -1.43
C ALA A 41 -14.26 -33.11 -0.79
N THR A 42 -13.24 -32.44 -0.25
CA THR A 42 -13.36 -31.11 0.36
C THR A 42 -13.77 -30.05 -0.66
N ALA A 43 -13.19 -30.07 -1.86
CA ALA A 43 -13.58 -29.15 -2.95
C ALA A 43 -15.06 -29.31 -3.32
N LYS A 44 -15.51 -30.56 -3.49
CA LYS A 44 -16.91 -30.85 -3.85
C LYS A 44 -17.88 -30.47 -2.73
N ALA A 45 -17.49 -30.63 -1.47
CA ALA A 45 -18.30 -30.17 -0.34
C ALA A 45 -18.39 -28.64 -0.29
N ALA A 46 -17.27 -27.94 -0.47
CA ALA A 46 -17.24 -26.48 -0.51
C ALA A 46 -18.10 -25.93 -1.66
N GLU A 47 -18.03 -26.54 -2.84
CA GLU A 47 -18.86 -26.20 -4.01
C GLU A 47 -20.36 -26.33 -3.68
N ARG A 48 -20.77 -27.45 -3.07
CA ARG A 48 -22.18 -27.67 -2.65
C ARG A 48 -22.66 -26.64 -1.62
N LEU A 49 -21.76 -26.13 -0.79
CA LEU A 49 -22.05 -25.11 0.22
C LEU A 49 -21.91 -23.67 -0.31
N GLY A 50 -21.56 -23.48 -1.59
CA GLY A 50 -21.33 -22.15 -2.17
C GLY A 50 -20.10 -21.43 -1.62
N LEU A 51 -19.14 -22.16 -1.05
CA LEU A 51 -17.96 -21.60 -0.41
C LEU A 51 -16.79 -21.44 -1.40
N SER A 52 -16.15 -20.29 -1.38
CA SER A 52 -14.88 -20.09 -2.10
C SER A 52 -13.72 -20.72 -1.33
N THR A 53 -12.99 -21.61 -1.97
CA THR A 53 -11.78 -22.26 -1.43
C THR A 53 -10.50 -21.53 -1.81
N ARG A 54 -10.61 -20.43 -2.58
CA ARG A 54 -9.48 -19.55 -2.91
C ARG A 54 -9.13 -18.73 -1.69
N CYS A 55 -7.86 -18.66 -1.30
CA CYS A 55 -7.38 -17.76 -0.25
C CYS A 55 -6.37 -16.78 -0.83
N ILE A 56 -6.34 -15.54 -0.33
CA ILE A 56 -5.26 -14.61 -0.67
C ILE A 56 -4.12 -14.76 0.32
N ARG A 57 -2.89 -14.85 -0.19
CA ARG A 57 -1.68 -14.64 0.61
C ARG A 57 -1.21 -13.23 0.37
N THR A 58 -1.48 -12.34 1.32
CA THR A 58 -1.02 -10.96 1.22
C THR A 58 0.50 -10.94 1.36
N ARG A 59 1.16 -10.09 0.55
CA ARG A 59 2.60 -9.79 0.70
C ARG A 59 2.81 -8.47 1.45
N LEU A 60 1.78 -8.00 2.13
CA LEU A 60 1.85 -6.76 2.89
C LEU A 60 2.69 -6.99 4.13
N VAL A 61 3.48 -6.00 4.47
CA VAL A 61 4.39 -5.99 5.61
C VAL A 61 4.07 -4.82 6.53
N TRP A 62 4.30 -4.99 7.82
CA TRP A 62 4.02 -3.97 8.82
C TRP A 62 5.15 -2.93 8.89
N CYS A 63 4.82 -1.67 8.67
CA CYS A 63 5.75 -0.56 8.88
C CYS A 63 5.83 -0.18 10.36
N ARG A 64 7.04 -0.13 10.91
CA ARG A 64 7.27 0.19 12.33
C ARG A 64 7.06 1.66 12.68
N GLU A 65 7.18 2.54 11.69
CA GLU A 65 7.11 4.00 11.91
C GLU A 65 5.66 4.53 11.82
N CYS A 66 4.93 4.20 10.75
CA CYS A 66 3.55 4.67 10.58
C CYS A 66 2.48 3.66 11.02
N ALA A 67 2.88 2.51 11.59
CA ALA A 67 1.96 1.46 12.05
C ALA A 67 0.93 1.07 10.97
N GLY A 68 1.38 0.88 9.74
CA GLY A 68 0.54 0.59 8.59
C GLY A 68 1.01 -0.62 7.80
N TRP A 69 0.07 -1.34 7.19
CA TRP A 69 0.35 -2.40 6.22
C TRP A 69 0.79 -1.79 4.87
N ARG A 70 1.92 -2.24 4.35
CA ARG A 70 2.60 -1.65 3.19
C ARG A 70 3.09 -2.72 2.23
N SER A 71 3.32 -2.36 0.98
CA SER A 71 3.87 -3.25 -0.05
C SER A 71 5.29 -3.71 0.27
N SER A 72 6.10 -2.88 0.93
CA SER A 72 7.47 -3.18 1.31
C SER A 72 7.96 -2.26 2.44
N VAL A 73 8.97 -2.73 3.17
CA VAL A 73 9.76 -1.94 4.13
C VAL A 73 11.25 -2.12 3.83
N ASP A 74 12.05 -1.14 4.20
CA ASP A 74 13.52 -1.23 4.16
C ASP A 74 14.08 -2.07 5.33
N ALA A 75 15.40 -2.20 5.39
CA ALA A 75 16.09 -2.92 6.47
C ALA A 75 15.81 -2.35 7.88
N ALA A 76 15.47 -1.06 7.98
CA ALA A 76 15.09 -0.42 9.24
C ALA A 76 13.60 -0.60 9.58
N GLY A 77 12.81 -1.25 8.71
CA GLY A 77 11.37 -1.45 8.89
C GLY A 77 10.51 -0.24 8.49
N ARG A 78 11.05 0.68 7.69
CA ARG A 78 10.36 1.87 7.20
C ARG A 78 9.82 1.69 5.79
N CYS A 79 8.59 2.13 5.56
CA CYS A 79 7.96 2.05 4.23
C CYS A 79 8.38 3.20 3.31
N ARG A 80 8.06 3.07 2.01
CA ARG A 80 8.33 4.14 1.02
C ARG A 80 7.63 5.47 1.33
N VAL A 81 6.45 5.45 1.97
CA VAL A 81 5.72 6.68 2.32
C VAL A 81 6.47 7.44 3.42
N CYS A 82 6.89 6.76 4.49
CA CYS A 82 7.69 7.35 5.56
C CYS A 82 9.02 7.91 5.03
N ARG A 83 9.75 7.13 4.22
CA ARG A 83 10.98 7.60 3.57
C ARG A 83 10.75 8.84 2.71
N MET A 84 9.65 8.91 1.96
CA MET A 84 9.32 10.09 1.17
C MET A 84 8.97 11.31 2.05
N ARG A 85 8.34 11.12 3.22
CA ARG A 85 8.13 12.21 4.20
C ARG A 85 9.45 12.75 4.72
N GLU A 86 10.37 11.87 5.10
CA GLU A 86 11.71 12.24 5.55
C GLU A 86 12.48 13.00 4.46
N GLN A 87 12.46 12.50 3.21
CA GLN A 87 13.08 13.17 2.06
C GLN A 87 12.49 14.56 1.79
N LEU A 88 11.16 14.69 1.88
CA LEU A 88 10.48 15.98 1.75
C LEU A 88 10.92 16.94 2.84
N ALA A 89 10.88 16.51 4.11
CA ALA A 89 11.27 17.34 5.25
C ALA A 89 12.72 17.81 5.13
N GLY A 90 13.66 16.90 4.80
CA GLY A 90 15.06 17.25 4.57
C GLY A 90 15.24 18.24 3.41
N ARG A 91 14.44 18.11 2.35
CA ARG A 91 14.50 19.05 1.22
C ARG A 91 13.95 20.42 1.57
N GLU A 92 12.89 20.50 2.35
CA GLU A 92 12.33 21.75 2.85
C GLU A 92 13.28 22.44 3.83
N ALA A 93 13.91 21.69 4.74
CA ALA A 93 14.95 22.20 5.62
C ALA A 93 16.12 22.81 4.82
N ALA A 94 16.60 22.11 3.79
CA ALA A 94 17.63 22.65 2.90
C ALA A 94 17.17 23.92 2.15
N CYS A 95 15.88 24.02 1.77
CA CYS A 95 15.34 25.25 1.19
C CYS A 95 15.38 26.40 2.21
N ALA A 96 14.98 26.15 3.45
CA ALA A 96 14.99 27.15 4.52
C ALA A 96 16.41 27.64 4.82
N GLU A 97 17.38 26.74 4.88
CA GLU A 97 18.79 27.08 5.07
C GLU A 97 19.31 27.98 3.94
N VAL A 98 19.11 27.60 2.67
CA VAL A 98 19.53 28.44 1.55
C VAL A 98 18.81 29.80 1.57
N TYR A 99 17.50 29.80 1.88
CA TYR A 99 16.72 31.03 1.98
C TYR A 99 17.25 31.97 3.07
N SER A 100 17.71 31.44 4.21
CA SER A 100 18.31 32.25 5.28
C SER A 100 19.64 32.90 4.90
N ARG A 101 20.37 32.34 3.93
CA ARG A 101 21.64 32.91 3.43
C ARG A 101 21.44 33.97 2.35
N MET A 102 20.26 34.02 1.73
CA MET A 102 19.92 35.01 0.70
C MET A 102 19.78 36.41 1.30
N SER A 103 20.17 37.43 0.52
CA SER A 103 19.94 38.83 0.87
C SER A 103 18.44 39.20 0.76
N PRO A 104 17.98 40.28 1.40
CA PRO A 104 16.60 40.76 1.28
C PRO A 104 16.16 40.97 -0.18
N GLU A 105 17.04 41.49 -1.04
CA GLU A 105 16.78 41.75 -2.45
C GLU A 105 16.56 40.43 -3.21
N GLN A 106 17.38 39.41 -2.94
CA GLN A 106 17.24 38.08 -3.52
C GLN A 106 15.95 37.38 -3.03
N ARG A 107 15.55 37.60 -1.78
CA ARG A 107 14.31 37.07 -1.21
C ARG A 107 13.05 37.74 -1.77
N ALA A 108 13.13 39.01 -2.18
CA ALA A 108 12.00 39.75 -2.73
C ALA A 108 11.36 39.05 -3.95
N VAL A 109 12.17 38.34 -4.74
CA VAL A 109 11.70 37.53 -5.88
C VAL A 109 10.73 36.42 -5.45
N TYR A 110 10.90 35.88 -4.24
CA TYR A 110 10.09 34.77 -3.73
C TYR A 110 8.88 35.24 -2.91
N SER A 111 8.99 36.40 -2.24
CA SER A 111 7.98 37.01 -1.36
C SER A 111 6.53 36.87 -1.87
N SER A 112 6.27 37.26 -3.12
CA SER A 112 4.92 37.25 -3.72
C SER A 112 4.35 35.84 -3.98
N SER A 113 5.22 34.82 -4.02
CA SER A 113 4.88 33.44 -4.35
C SER A 113 4.88 32.50 -3.13
N GLU A 114 5.51 32.91 -2.01
CA GLU A 114 5.58 32.10 -0.79
C GLU A 114 4.19 31.76 -0.24
N ALA A 115 3.30 32.75 -0.19
CA ALA A 115 1.93 32.55 0.30
C ALA A 115 1.09 31.61 -0.59
N LYS A 116 1.51 31.40 -1.84
CA LYS A 116 0.82 30.55 -2.83
C LYS A 116 1.44 29.15 -2.91
N ARG A 117 2.37 28.80 -2.00
CA ARG A 117 3.07 27.52 -2.00
C ARG A 117 2.11 26.40 -1.58
N GLY A 118 1.84 25.49 -2.50
CA GLY A 118 1.00 24.32 -2.22
C GLY A 118 0.75 23.48 -3.47
N THR A 119 0.49 22.19 -3.27
CA THR A 119 0.07 21.31 -4.36
C THR A 119 -1.42 21.53 -4.62
N ARG A 120 -1.78 21.86 -5.87
CA ARG A 120 -3.19 22.02 -6.25
C ARG A 120 -3.91 20.67 -6.12
N PRO A 121 -5.06 20.60 -5.44
CA PRO A 121 -5.82 19.36 -5.29
C PRO A 121 -6.15 18.66 -6.62
N SER A 122 -6.34 19.42 -7.70
CA SER A 122 -6.63 18.90 -9.04
C SER A 122 -5.49 18.10 -9.69
N SER A 123 -4.27 18.19 -9.16
CA SER A 123 -3.11 17.45 -9.70
C SER A 123 -2.97 16.03 -9.15
N LEU A 124 -3.86 15.62 -8.25
CA LEU A 124 -3.85 14.32 -7.59
C LEU A 124 -5.21 13.64 -7.80
N GLU A 125 -5.18 12.35 -8.12
CA GLU A 125 -6.40 11.55 -8.12
C GLU A 125 -7.08 11.57 -6.74
N PRO A 126 -8.40 11.34 -6.65
CA PRO A 126 -9.08 11.26 -5.37
C PRO A 126 -8.43 10.21 -4.46
N ARG A 127 -8.45 10.45 -3.15
CA ARG A 127 -7.96 9.46 -2.18
C ARG A 127 -8.75 8.16 -2.36
N PRO A 128 -8.07 7.01 -2.54
CA PRO A 128 -8.74 5.72 -2.63
C PRO A 128 -9.70 5.52 -1.46
N ARG A 129 -10.90 5.04 -1.75
CA ARG A 129 -11.91 4.70 -0.75
C ARG A 129 -12.02 3.19 -0.67
N MET A 130 -12.12 2.67 0.54
CA MET A 130 -12.43 1.26 0.72
C MET A 130 -13.85 1.04 0.20
N ARG A 131 -14.05 -0.01 -0.60
CA ARG A 131 -15.39 -0.37 -1.04
C ARG A 131 -16.26 -0.64 0.19
N ALA A 132 -17.42 0.00 0.26
CA ALA A 132 -18.45 -0.37 1.22
C ALA A 132 -18.82 -1.84 0.99
N SER A 133 -19.01 -2.59 2.07
CA SER A 133 -19.17 -4.05 2.03
C SER A 133 -20.26 -4.51 1.05
N CYS A 134 -19.91 -5.43 0.17
CA CYS A 134 -20.85 -6.39 -0.42
C CYS A 134 -20.41 -7.78 0.06
N PRO A 135 -21.34 -8.70 0.42
CA PRO A 135 -21.01 -10.02 0.96
C PRO A 135 -20.59 -10.95 -0.18
N VAL A 136 -19.41 -10.68 -0.71
CA VAL A 136 -18.70 -11.54 -1.63
C VAL A 136 -17.59 -12.19 -0.80
N SER A 137 -17.50 -13.53 -0.81
CA SER A 137 -16.65 -14.43 0.00
C SER A 137 -15.42 -13.85 0.75
N ARG A 138 -14.96 -14.51 1.81
CA ARG A 138 -13.73 -14.10 2.57
C ARG A 138 -12.55 -13.74 1.66
N TYR A 139 -12.30 -14.53 0.61
CA TYR A 139 -11.35 -14.23 -0.45
C TYR A 139 -11.51 -12.84 -1.09
N GLN A 140 -12.72 -12.49 -1.53
CA GLN A 140 -13.01 -11.23 -2.20
C GLN A 140 -12.86 -10.06 -1.23
N ARG A 141 -13.24 -10.23 0.04
CA ARG A 141 -13.00 -9.23 1.10
C ARG A 141 -11.50 -8.98 1.33
N ASP A 142 -10.73 -10.04 1.55
CA ASP A 142 -9.30 -9.92 1.84
C ASP A 142 -8.51 -9.39 0.64
N ARG A 143 -8.91 -9.78 -0.58
CA ARG A 143 -8.37 -9.21 -1.81
C ARG A 143 -8.69 -7.73 -1.94
N ALA A 144 -9.96 -7.33 -1.78
CA ALA A 144 -10.36 -5.93 -1.85
C ALA A 144 -9.64 -5.07 -0.79
N ARG A 145 -9.45 -5.61 0.42
CA ARG A 145 -8.67 -4.95 1.48
C ARG A 145 -7.21 -4.77 1.08
N THR A 146 -6.59 -5.81 0.51
CA THR A 146 -5.19 -5.77 0.06
C THR A 146 -5.01 -4.75 -1.07
N ASP A 147 -5.87 -4.81 -2.08
CA ASP A 147 -5.85 -3.89 -3.23
C ASP A 147 -6.06 -2.44 -2.76
N TYR A 148 -6.97 -2.22 -1.81
CA TYR A 148 -7.19 -0.91 -1.20
C TYR A 148 -5.94 -0.37 -0.49
N LEU A 149 -5.27 -1.19 0.33
CA LEU A 149 -4.08 -0.77 1.07
C LEU A 149 -2.91 -0.41 0.13
N LEU A 150 -2.74 -1.19 -0.95
CA LEU A 150 -1.74 -0.91 -1.99
C LEU A 150 -2.06 0.40 -2.74
N ALA A 151 -3.31 0.59 -3.13
CA ALA A 151 -3.75 1.83 -3.77
C ALA A 151 -3.56 3.05 -2.86
N LEU A 152 -3.90 2.91 -1.57
CA LEU A 152 -3.71 3.97 -0.59
C LEU A 152 -2.23 4.32 -0.41
N GLU A 153 -1.34 3.32 -0.30
CA GLU A 153 0.10 3.56 -0.21
C GLU A 153 0.64 4.30 -1.44
N ALA A 154 0.25 3.87 -2.65
CA ALA A 154 0.67 4.52 -3.90
C ALA A 154 0.20 5.98 -3.96
N TRP A 155 -1.06 6.23 -3.59
CA TRP A 155 -1.63 7.56 -3.53
C TRP A 155 -0.92 8.45 -2.50
N GLU A 156 -0.67 7.95 -1.28
CA GLU A 156 0.05 8.68 -0.24
C GLU A 156 1.46 9.06 -0.68
N HIS A 157 2.17 8.12 -1.32
CA HIS A 157 3.50 8.39 -1.87
C HIS A 157 3.45 9.47 -2.95
N ARG A 158 2.51 9.36 -3.90
CA ARG A 158 2.36 10.36 -4.98
C ARG A 158 2.03 11.74 -4.43
N ARG A 159 1.16 11.82 -3.43
CA ARG A 159 0.82 13.07 -2.74
C ARG A 159 2.04 13.77 -2.16
N LEU A 160 3.02 13.03 -1.64
CA LEU A 160 4.26 13.57 -1.08
C LEU A 160 5.32 13.87 -2.14
N GLU A 161 5.34 13.10 -3.23
CA GLU A 161 6.26 13.29 -4.34
C GLU A 161 6.06 14.65 -5.05
N LEU A 162 4.81 15.13 -5.13
CA LEU A 162 4.48 16.44 -5.72
C LEU A 162 5.17 17.62 -5.00
N PRO A 163 4.96 17.85 -3.69
CA PRO A 163 5.67 18.90 -2.96
C PRO A 163 7.18 18.63 -2.90
N TYR A 164 7.62 17.37 -2.86
CA TYR A 164 9.04 17.04 -2.91
C TYR A 164 9.70 17.54 -4.20
N ASN A 165 9.08 17.30 -5.37
CA ASN A 165 9.59 17.77 -6.65
C ASN A 165 9.56 19.31 -6.75
N ALA A 166 8.53 19.95 -6.19
CA ALA A 166 8.47 21.41 -6.09
C ALA A 166 9.61 21.97 -5.22
N ALA A 167 9.83 21.42 -4.03
CA ALA A 167 10.94 21.78 -3.15
C ALA A 167 12.30 21.50 -3.81
N LYS A 168 12.41 20.39 -4.56
CA LYS A 168 13.62 20.05 -5.33
C LYS A 168 13.98 21.13 -6.34
N LYS A 169 13.00 21.57 -7.14
CA LYS A 169 13.16 22.65 -8.14
C LYS A 169 13.40 24.01 -7.49
N ARG A 170 12.71 24.32 -6.38
CA ARG A 170 12.93 25.54 -5.61
C ARG A 170 14.37 25.64 -5.12
N LEU A 171 14.88 24.60 -4.45
CA LEU A 171 16.26 24.59 -3.98
C LEU A 171 17.26 24.76 -5.12
N GLN A 172 16.98 24.16 -6.29
CA GLN A 172 17.81 24.34 -7.46
C GLN A 172 17.88 25.83 -7.87
N ARG A 173 16.73 26.49 -8.03
CA ARG A 173 16.66 27.92 -8.40
C ARG A 173 17.32 28.81 -7.36
N MET A 174 17.14 28.50 -6.08
CA MET A 174 17.78 29.27 -5.01
C MET A 174 19.31 29.17 -5.06
N ARG A 175 19.84 27.97 -5.30
CA ARG A 175 21.28 27.78 -5.50
C ARG A 175 21.81 28.47 -6.76
N GLU A 176 21.01 28.53 -7.81
CA GLU A 176 21.36 29.29 -9.03
C GLU A 176 21.49 30.79 -8.75
N VAL A 177 20.59 31.36 -7.94
CA VAL A 177 20.66 32.77 -7.52
C VAL A 177 21.90 33.06 -6.67
N LEU A 178 22.31 32.13 -5.80
CA LEU A 178 23.53 32.27 -5.00
C LEU A 178 24.82 31.92 -5.77
N GLY A 179 24.73 31.45 -7.01
CA GLY A 179 25.90 30.97 -7.77
C GLY A 179 26.46 29.61 -7.33
N GLU A 180 25.87 28.96 -6.32
CA GLU A 180 26.31 27.69 -5.74
C GLU A 180 25.75 26.46 -6.48
N ASN A 181 25.29 26.58 -7.73
CA ASN A 181 24.67 25.45 -8.42
C ASN A 181 25.75 24.41 -8.83
N PRO A 182 25.76 23.20 -8.24
CA PRO A 182 26.81 22.21 -8.49
C PRO A 182 26.84 21.68 -9.93
N ARG A 183 25.81 21.96 -10.74
CA ARG A 183 25.75 21.56 -12.16
C ARG A 183 26.44 22.53 -13.12
N LYS A 184 26.71 23.78 -12.72
CA LYS A 184 27.35 24.78 -13.60
C LYS A 184 28.88 24.71 -13.60
N GLY A 185 29.51 24.00 -12.65
CA GLY A 185 30.97 23.84 -12.57
C GLY A 185 31.53 22.54 -13.16
N ARG A 186 30.77 21.84 -14.02
CA ARG A 186 31.21 20.62 -14.73
C ARG A 186 31.18 20.82 -16.26
N GLY A 187 31.66 21.97 -16.71
CA GLY A 187 31.85 22.31 -18.12
C GLY A 187 33.32 22.56 -18.39
#